data_AF-A0A8A2UA68-F1
#
_entry.id   AF-A0A8A2UA68-F1
#
_cell.length_a   1.000
_cell.length_b   1.000
_cell.length_c   1.000
_cell.angle_alpha   90.00
_cell.angle_beta   90.00
_cell.angle_gamma   90.00
#
_symmetry.space_group_name_H-M   'P 1'
#
loop_
_entity.id
_entity.type
_entity.pdbx_description
1 polymer ?
#
loop_
_entity_poly.entity_id
_entity_poly.type
_entity_poly.pdbx_seq_one_letter_code
_entity_poly.pdbx_strand_id
1 'polypeptide(L)'
;MSDGGTDEGREANDAAAADGFEPDPERVELLRSIADDVRGDTSESKQLANVLYRTSDLYDEREDTTPEEIVRNVKFILEVTERGGLDR
;
A
#
# COMPACT_ATOMS: atom_id res chain seq x y z
N MET A 1 28.92 17.64 -25.97
CA MET A 1 28.58 16.39 -25.28
C MET A 1 27.25 16.65 -24.59
N SER A 2 26.19 15.98 -25.05
CA SER A 2 24.81 16.22 -24.63
C SER A 2 24.48 15.52 -23.32
N ASP A 3 23.53 16.15 -22.64
CA ASP A 3 22.51 15.55 -21.77
C ASP A 3 22.93 15.13 -20.36
N GLY A 4 23.02 16.13 -19.48
CA GLY A 4 22.82 15.95 -18.04
C GLY A 4 21.32 16.08 -17.73
N GLY A 5 20.55 15.06 -18.10
CA GLY A 5 19.13 14.94 -17.75
C GLY A 5 18.98 14.45 -16.31
N THR A 6 18.65 15.40 -15.44
CA THR A 6 18.05 15.31 -14.10
C THR A 6 17.69 13.91 -13.58
N ASP A 7 18.53 13.36 -12.71
CA ASP A 7 18.29 12.17 -11.86
C ASP A 7 17.63 12.55 -10.51
N GLU A 8 17.18 13.79 -10.36
CA GLU A 8 16.62 14.29 -9.09
C GLU A 8 15.24 13.68 -8.74
N GLY A 9 14.55 13.10 -9.72
CA GLY A 9 13.26 12.44 -9.51
C GLY A 9 13.37 11.02 -8.95
N ARG A 10 14.54 10.38 -9.04
CA ARG A 10 14.76 9.01 -8.54
C ARG A 10 15.26 9.02 -7.10
N GLU A 11 16.16 9.94 -6.79
CA GLU A 11 16.72 10.11 -5.44
C GLU A 11 15.67 10.53 -4.41
N ALA A 12 14.68 11.37 -4.78
CA ALA A 12 13.60 11.76 -3.88
C ALA A 12 12.68 10.59 -3.48
N ASN A 13 12.57 9.57 -4.34
CA ASN A 13 11.75 8.38 -4.09
C ASN A 13 12.54 7.32 -3.29
N ASP A 14 13.84 7.20 -3.55
CA ASP A 14 14.74 6.31 -2.80
C ASP A 14 15.06 6.84 -1.38
N ALA A 15 15.09 8.16 -1.17
CA ALA A 15 15.30 8.75 0.15
C ALA A 15 14.11 8.54 1.11
N ALA A 16 12.88 8.50 0.59
CA ALA A 16 11.69 8.17 1.38
C ALA A 16 11.59 6.67 1.74
N ALA A 17 12.35 5.83 1.05
CA ALA A 17 12.41 4.38 1.28
C ALA A 17 13.58 3.96 2.19
N ALA A 18 14.48 4.89 2.57
CA ALA A 18 15.73 4.59 3.27
C ALA A 18 15.61 4.60 4.81
N ASP A 19 14.56 5.20 5.37
CA ASP A 19 14.16 5.04 6.77
C ASP A 19 12.87 4.23 6.82
N GLY A 20 12.82 3.20 7.66
CA GLY A 20 11.65 2.34 7.81
C GLY A 20 10.39 3.15 8.11
N PHE A 21 9.22 2.56 7.88
CA PHE A 21 7.93 3.18 8.16
C PHE A 21 7.86 3.57 9.65
N GLU A 22 8.21 4.82 9.97
CA GLU A 22 8.14 5.34 11.33
C GLU A 22 6.68 5.31 11.80
N PRO A 23 6.41 5.00 13.08
CA PRO A 23 5.06 5.08 13.62
C PRO A 23 4.43 6.46 13.39
N ASP A 24 3.29 6.47 12.70
CA ASP A 24 2.58 7.69 12.31
C ASP A 24 1.06 7.45 12.50
N PRO A 25 0.53 7.71 13.72
CA PRO A 25 -0.87 7.45 14.03
C PRO A 25 -1.83 8.30 13.20
N GLU A 26 -1.43 9.50 12.78
CA GLU A 26 -2.23 10.35 11.90
C GLU A 26 -2.37 9.71 10.51
N ARG A 27 -1.29 9.11 9.99
CA ARG A 27 -1.33 8.32 8.75
C ARG A 27 -2.19 7.09 8.87
N VAL A 28 -2.11 6.38 9.99
CA VAL A 28 -2.94 5.21 10.28
C VAL A 28 -4.42 5.61 10.21
N GLU A 29 -4.81 6.64 10.96
CA GLU A 29 -6.19 7.14 10.99
C GLU A 29 -6.67 7.59 9.62
N LEU A 30 -5.84 8.34 8.87
CA LEU A 30 -6.18 8.81 7.53
C LEU A 30 -6.41 7.65 6.56
N LEU A 31 -5.51 6.67 6.52
CA LEU A 31 -5.63 5.52 5.61
C LEU A 31 -6.86 4.67 5.95
N ARG A 32 -7.15 4.48 7.24
CA ARG A 32 -8.34 3.74 7.70
C ARG A 32 -9.63 4.50 7.38
N SER A 33 -9.66 5.82 7.57
CA SER A 33 -10.79 6.67 7.17
C SER A 33 -11.08 6.56 5.68
N ILE A 34 -10.05 6.66 4.83
CA ILE A 34 -10.22 6.52 3.38
C ILE A 34 -10.66 5.10 3.04
N ALA A 35 -10.11 4.08 3.71
CA ALA A 35 -10.50 2.69 3.52
C ALA A 35 -11.99 2.48 3.80
N ASP A 36 -12.52 3.10 4.86
CA ASP A 36 -13.95 3.07 5.18
C ASP A 36 -14.80 3.79 4.14
N ASP A 37 -14.36 4.97 3.68
CA ASP A 37 -15.09 5.76 2.68
C ASP A 37 -15.21 5.04 1.33
N VAL A 38 -14.16 4.32 0.91
CA VAL A 38 -14.16 3.60 -0.38
C VAL A 38 -14.78 2.21 -0.29
N ARG A 39 -15.10 1.71 0.92
CA ARG A 39 -15.63 0.37 1.14
C ARG A 39 -17.11 0.28 0.73
N GLY A 40 -17.32 0.06 -0.56
CA GLY A 40 -18.63 -0.24 -1.14
C GLY A 40 -19.05 -1.72 -1.05
N ASP A 41 -20.13 -2.05 -1.76
CA ASP A 41 -20.69 -3.41 -1.77
C ASP A 41 -19.99 -4.36 -2.74
N THR A 42 -19.27 -3.83 -3.72
CA THR A 42 -18.59 -4.64 -4.74
C THR A 42 -17.36 -5.35 -4.17
N SER A 43 -17.00 -6.49 -4.76
CA SER A 43 -15.76 -7.19 -4.39
C SER A 43 -14.53 -6.32 -4.58
N GLU A 44 -14.50 -5.50 -5.63
CA GLU A 44 -13.38 -4.60 -5.95
C GLU A 44 -13.23 -3.47 -4.91
N SER A 45 -14.33 -2.85 -4.48
CA SER A 45 -14.29 -1.79 -3.47
C SER A 45 -13.87 -2.31 -2.11
N LYS A 46 -14.35 -3.50 -1.71
CA LYS A 46 -13.88 -4.21 -0.51
C LYS A 46 -12.40 -4.57 -0.60
N GLN A 47 -11.95 -4.97 -1.79
CA GLN A 47 -10.56 -5.32 -2.04
C GLN A 47 -9.65 -4.10 -1.91
N LEU A 48 -10.02 -2.96 -2.50
CA LEU A 48 -9.30 -1.70 -2.36
C LEU A 48 -9.21 -1.24 -0.89
N ALA A 49 -10.34 -1.29 -0.16
CA ALA A 49 -10.36 -0.96 1.27
C ALA A 49 -9.38 -1.85 2.06
N ASN A 50 -9.34 -3.16 1.79
CA ASN A 50 -8.41 -4.07 2.46
C ASN A 50 -6.93 -3.76 2.17
N VAL A 51 -6.60 -3.27 0.98
CA VAL A 51 -5.23 -2.82 0.68
C VAL A 51 -4.86 -1.63 1.55
N LEU A 52 -5.74 -0.63 1.64
CA LEU A 52 -5.51 0.57 2.45
C LEU A 52 -5.36 0.26 3.94
N TYR A 53 -6.19 -0.65 4.47
CA TYR A 53 -6.04 -1.14 5.84
C TYR A 53 -4.66 -1.75 6.09
N ARG A 54 -4.20 -2.65 5.21
CA ARG A 54 -2.88 -3.29 5.35
C ARG A 54 -1.74 -2.29 5.21
N THR A 55 -1.87 -1.32 4.31
CA THR A 55 -0.90 -0.22 4.18
C THR A 55 -0.87 0.65 5.44
N SER A 56 -2.00 0.82 6.14
CA SER A 56 -2.03 1.55 7.42
C SER A 56 -1.20 0.86 8.50
N ASP A 57 -1.15 -0.48 8.49
CA ASP A 57 -0.44 -1.27 9.49
C ASP A 57 1.09 -1.08 9.43
N LEU A 58 1.64 -0.58 8.31
CA LEU A 58 3.05 -0.19 8.25
C LEU A 58 3.41 0.96 9.20
N TYR A 59 2.44 1.81 9.52
CA TYR A 59 2.63 2.99 10.35
C TYR A 59 2.10 2.80 11.78
N ASP A 60 1.55 1.63 12.11
CA ASP A 60 1.02 1.32 13.45
C ASP A 60 2.11 0.59 14.25
N GLU A 61 2.67 1.22 15.29
CA GLU A 61 3.74 0.63 16.13
C GLU A 61 3.36 -0.69 16.82
N ARG A 62 2.07 -1.03 16.84
CA ARG A 62 1.55 -2.25 17.46
C ARG A 62 1.47 -3.40 16.47
N GLU A 63 1.55 -3.11 15.18
CA GLU A 63 1.46 -4.09 14.10
C GLU A 63 2.87 -4.43 13.62
N ASP A 64 3.18 -5.73 13.52
CA ASP A 64 4.45 -6.22 12.99
C ASP A 64 4.26 -6.56 11.50
N THR A 65 3.99 -5.52 10.70
CA THR A 65 3.72 -5.66 9.26
C THR A 65 4.91 -5.19 8.44
N THR A 66 5.36 -6.03 7.51
CA THR A 66 6.43 -5.68 6.58
C THR A 66 5.90 -5.23 5.21
N PRO A 67 6.63 -4.36 4.49
CA PRO A 67 6.28 -3.96 3.13
C PRO A 67 6.18 -5.15 2.16
N GLU A 68 7.07 -6.14 2.31
CA GLU A 68 7.08 -7.35 1.50
C GLU A 68 5.82 -8.18 1.69
N GLU A 69 5.31 -8.26 2.92
CA GLU A 69 4.04 -8.93 3.22
C GLU A 69 2.88 -8.23 2.53
N ILE A 70 2.84 -6.90 2.55
CA ILE A 70 1.79 -6.13 1.87
C ILE A 70 1.86 -6.32 0.36
N VAL A 71 3.05 -6.17 -0.23
CA VAL A 71 3.22 -6.32 -1.69
C VAL A 71 2.83 -7.73 -2.15
N ARG A 72 3.22 -8.77 -1.40
CA ARG A 72 2.82 -10.15 -1.68
C ARG A 72 1.31 -10.32 -1.62
N ASN A 73 0.70 -9.77 -0.57
CA ASN A 73 -0.74 -9.81 -0.37
C ASN A 73 -1.51 -9.10 -1.49
N VAL A 74 -1.10 -7.88 -1.87
CA VAL A 74 -1.71 -7.10 -2.95
C VAL A 74 -1.56 -7.82 -4.30
N LYS A 75 -0.38 -8.38 -4.60
CA LYS A 75 -0.15 -9.15 -5.83
C LYS A 75 -1.06 -10.39 -5.89
N PHE A 76 -1.14 -11.15 -4.81
CA PHE A 76 -2.03 -12.30 -4.74
C PHE A 76 -3.50 -11.90 -4.99
N ILE A 77 -3.91 -10.82 -4.35
CA ILE A 77 -5.24 -10.24 -4.48
C ILE A 77 -5.54 -9.91 -5.95
N LEU A 78 -4.66 -9.18 -6.65
CA LEU A 78 -4.83 -8.81 -8.06
C LEU A 78 -4.80 -10.03 -9.00
N GLU A 79 -3.85 -10.96 -8.83
CA GLU A 79 -3.75 -12.17 -9.65
C GLU A 79 -5.00 -13.07 -9.53
N VAL A 80 -5.60 -13.11 -8.34
CA VAL A 80 -6.85 -13.84 -8.10
C VAL A 80 -8.03 -13.15 -8.76
N THR A 81 -8.11 -11.81 -8.72
CA THR A 81 -9.16 -11.07 -9.43
C THR A 81 -9.05 -11.28 -10.94
N GLU A 82 -7.84 -11.28 -11.49
CA GLU A 82 -7.57 -11.55 -12.92
C GLU A 82 -7.93 -12.98 -13.34
N ARG A 83 -7.85 -13.96 -12.43
CA ARG A 83 -8.18 -15.38 -12.71
C ARG A 83 -9.65 -15.76 -12.43
N GLY A 84 -10.49 -14.83 -12.00
CA GLY A 84 -11.93 -15.06 -11.79
C GLY A 84 -12.37 -15.39 -10.36
N GLY A 85 -11.58 -15.05 -9.34
CA GLY A 85 -11.98 -15.15 -7.92
C GLY A 85 -11.45 -16.39 -7.17
N LEU A 86 -11.59 -16.37 -5.84
CA LEU A 86 -11.13 -17.43 -4.90
C LEU A 86 -12.03 -18.68 -4.88
N ASP A 87 -13.20 -18.64 -5.52
CA ASP A 87 -14.15 -19.74 -5.55
C ASP A 87 -13.84 -20.69 -6.71
N ARG A 88 -13.06 -21.73 -6.42
CA ARG A 88 -13.21 -23.04 -7.07
C ARG A 88 -13.33 -24.14 -6.03
#